data_AF-C0Z366-F1
#
_entry.id   AF-C0Z366-F1
#
_cell.length_a   1.000
_cell.length_b   1.000
_cell.length_c   1.000
_cell.angle_alpha   90.00
_cell.angle_beta   90.00
_cell.angle_gamma   90.00
#
_symmetry.space_group_name_H-M   'P 1'
#
loop_
_entity.id
_entity.type
_entity.pdbx_description
1 polymer ?
#
loop_
_entity_poly.entity_id
_entity_poly.type
_entity_poly.pdbx_seq_one_letter_code
_entity_poly.pdbx_strand_id
1 'polypeptide(L)'
;MYLEEISPRYTAESYNLLTHNCNNFSNEVAQFLVGKGIPDYILQLPNDVLNSPMGGLIMPMLQGLETTLKAGAVPQVPQFRPQPQPFGAFSKDDGPQIVIAPKLEAAETSTATEKVPPVIQPSASKEKVKDDPLGDARAKIQEEITSEFAALMAQGTLRASEAAAMATKRVMQKYGHLNVNA
;
A
#
# COMPACT_ATOMS: atom_id res chain seq x y z
N MET A 1 1.71 19.21 27.60
CA MET A 1 0.80 19.40 26.43
C MET A 1 -0.05 18.15 26.26
N TYR A 2 -1.28 18.20 25.76
CA TYR A 2 -2.17 17.01 25.69
C TYR A 2 -1.55 15.81 24.95
N LEU A 3 -0.76 16.06 23.89
CA LEU A 3 -0.05 15.00 23.18
C LEU A 3 0.99 14.26 24.04
N GLU A 4 1.63 14.94 24.99
CA GLU A 4 2.57 14.31 25.93
C GLU A 4 1.83 13.41 26.94
N GLU A 5 0.61 13.80 27.32
CA GLU A 5 -0.25 13.03 28.23
C GLU A 5 -0.72 11.72 27.61
N ILE A 6 -1.08 11.73 26.32
CA ILE A 6 -1.60 10.54 25.63
C ILE A 6 -0.50 9.69 24.97
N SER A 7 0.72 10.21 24.83
CA SER A 7 1.85 9.51 24.20
C SER A 7 2.11 8.11 24.76
N PRO A 8 2.03 7.84 26.09
CA PRO A 8 2.22 6.50 26.64
C PRO A 8 1.17 5.47 26.19
N ARG A 9 0.00 5.93 25.71
CA ARG A 9 -1.07 5.05 25.20
C ARG A 9 -0.88 4.72 23.72
N TYR A 10 -0.22 5.59 22.95
CA TYR A 10 -0.01 5.43 21.50
C TYR A 10 1.48 5.17 21.21
N THR A 11 1.92 3.94 21.43
CA THR A 11 3.29 3.49 21.18
C THR A 11 3.32 2.44 20.07
N ALA A 12 4.53 2.10 19.60
CA ALA A 12 4.70 0.98 18.66
C ALA A 12 4.19 -0.35 19.25
N GLU A 13 4.28 -0.54 20.57
CA GLU A 13 3.85 -1.75 21.25
C GLU A 13 2.32 -1.84 21.35
N SER A 14 1.65 -0.72 21.66
CA SER A 14 0.19 -0.66 21.80
C SER A 14 -0.55 -0.54 20.47
N TYR A 15 0.16 -0.23 19.37
CA TYR A 15 -0.42 -0.14 18.04
C TYR A 15 -1.15 -1.45 17.68
N ASN A 16 -2.35 -1.35 17.13
CA ASN A 16 -3.07 -2.48 16.54
C ASN A 16 -3.77 -1.98 15.28
N LEU A 17 -3.55 -2.64 14.14
CA LEU A 17 -4.04 -2.13 12.86
C LEU A 17 -5.56 -2.04 12.81
N LEU A 18 -6.26 -2.92 13.55
CA LEU A 18 -7.71 -3.05 13.51
C LEU A 18 -8.40 -2.28 14.64
N THR A 19 -7.83 -2.27 15.84
CA THR A 19 -8.50 -1.75 17.04
C THR A 19 -7.81 -0.54 17.68
N HIS A 20 -6.56 -0.24 17.34
CA HIS A 20 -5.79 0.83 17.97
C HIS A 20 -4.76 1.44 17.00
N ASN A 21 -5.27 2.12 15.97
CA ASN A 21 -4.50 2.68 14.86
C ASN A 21 -4.55 4.22 14.83
N CYS A 22 -4.04 4.81 13.75
CA CYS A 22 -4.03 6.26 13.52
C CYS A 22 -5.42 6.92 13.57
N ASN A 23 -6.50 6.20 13.20
CA ASN A 23 -7.86 6.74 13.24
C ASN A 23 -8.34 6.88 14.69
N ASN A 24 -7.98 5.94 15.56
CA ASN A 24 -8.31 6.00 16.99
C ASN A 24 -7.60 7.18 17.67
N PHE A 25 -6.31 7.35 17.37
CA PHE A 25 -5.54 8.51 17.79
C PHE A 25 -6.17 9.82 17.31
N SER A 26 -6.49 9.91 16.02
CA SER A 26 -7.07 11.11 15.41
C SER A 26 -8.44 11.45 16.01
N ASN A 27 -9.24 10.43 16.32
CA ASN A 27 -10.54 10.60 16.96
C ASN A 27 -10.41 11.21 18.36
N GLU A 28 -9.49 10.71 19.17
CA GLU A 28 -9.25 11.23 20.52
C GLU A 28 -8.71 12.67 20.49
N VAL A 29 -7.77 12.95 19.60
CA VAL A 29 -7.23 14.31 19.41
C VAL A 29 -8.31 15.27 18.90
N ALA A 30 -9.17 14.84 17.96
CA ALA A 30 -10.28 15.66 17.47
C ALA A 30 -11.30 15.94 18.58
N GLN A 31 -11.64 14.95 19.39
CA GLN A 31 -12.52 15.14 20.55
C GLN A 31 -11.93 16.14 21.54
N PHE A 32 -10.63 16.07 21.82
CA PHE A 32 -9.96 17.02 22.70
C PHE A 32 -9.95 18.45 22.13
N LEU A 33 -9.64 18.61 20.84
CA LEU A 33 -9.46 19.93 20.22
C LEU A 33 -10.79 20.64 19.91
N VAL A 34 -11.80 19.89 19.43
CA VAL A 34 -13.05 20.47 18.90
C VAL A 34 -14.31 19.88 19.51
N GLY A 35 -14.20 18.96 20.47
CA GLY A 35 -15.35 18.31 21.12
C GLY A 35 -16.11 17.35 20.21
N LYS A 36 -15.56 17.01 19.04
CA LYS A 36 -16.18 16.15 18.03
C LYS A 36 -15.19 15.11 17.52
N GLY A 37 -15.66 13.87 17.40
CA GLY A 37 -14.89 12.79 16.80
C GLY A 37 -14.83 12.87 15.28
N ILE A 38 -14.05 11.95 14.70
CA ILE A 38 -14.05 11.72 13.25
C ILE A 38 -15.30 10.90 12.85
N PRO A 39 -15.72 10.91 11.57
CA PRO A 39 -16.87 10.13 11.12
C PRO A 39 -16.78 8.63 11.44
N ASP A 40 -17.89 8.04 11.89
CA ASP A 40 -17.94 6.64 12.36
C ASP A 40 -17.51 5.62 11.30
N TYR A 41 -17.80 5.85 10.01
CA TYR A 41 -17.41 4.92 8.94
C TYR A 41 -15.88 4.74 8.84
N ILE A 42 -15.09 5.72 9.31
CA ILE A 42 -13.63 5.62 9.34
C ILE A 42 -13.17 4.71 10.49
N LEU A 43 -13.85 4.79 11.64
CA LEU A 43 -13.59 3.95 12.80
C LEU A 43 -14.12 2.52 12.63
N GLN A 44 -15.21 2.36 11.89
CA GLN A 44 -15.88 1.08 11.63
C GLN A 44 -15.29 0.32 10.44
N LEU A 45 -14.46 0.95 9.60
CA LEU A 45 -13.83 0.29 8.46
C LEU A 45 -13.19 -1.08 8.77
N PRO A 46 -12.45 -1.27 9.89
CA PRO A 46 -11.92 -2.59 10.23
C PRO A 46 -13.02 -3.64 10.42
N ASN A 47 -14.14 -3.27 11.04
CA ASN A 47 -15.26 -4.18 11.26
C ASN A 47 -15.95 -4.54 9.94
N ASP A 48 -16.15 -3.56 9.05
CA ASP A 48 -16.74 -3.80 7.73
C ASP A 48 -15.88 -4.76 6.89
N VAL A 49 -14.55 -4.59 6.96
CA VAL A 49 -13.59 -5.47 6.29
C VAL A 49 -13.63 -6.89 6.87
N LEU A 50 -13.62 -7.03 8.19
CA LEU A 50 -13.66 -8.34 8.87
C LEU A 50 -14.99 -9.09 8.65
N ASN A 51 -16.10 -8.36 8.58
CA ASN A 51 -17.43 -8.92 8.31
C ASN A 51 -17.66 -9.28 6.84
N SER A 52 -16.73 -8.92 5.94
CA SER A 52 -16.81 -9.29 4.53
C SER A 52 -16.44 -10.77 4.31
N PRO A 53 -16.92 -11.42 3.23
CA PRO A 53 -16.51 -12.78 2.87
C PRO A 53 -14.99 -12.96 2.68
N MET A 54 -14.28 -11.87 2.37
CA MET A 54 -12.82 -11.86 2.20
C MET A 54 -12.07 -11.57 3.50
N GLY A 55 -12.73 -11.10 4.56
CA GLY A 55 -12.09 -10.65 5.80
C GLY A 55 -11.18 -11.69 6.44
N GLY A 56 -11.67 -12.94 6.54
CA GLY A 56 -10.87 -14.05 7.05
C GLY A 56 -9.69 -14.42 6.16
N LEU A 57 -9.82 -14.28 4.84
CA LEU A 57 -8.78 -14.63 3.86
C LEU A 57 -7.61 -13.63 3.89
N ILE A 58 -7.89 -12.35 4.17
CA ILE A 58 -6.86 -11.30 4.19
C ILE A 58 -6.25 -11.08 5.58
N MET A 59 -6.77 -11.72 6.62
CA MET A 59 -6.29 -11.56 7.99
C MET A 59 -4.76 -11.78 8.15
N PRO A 60 -4.14 -12.81 7.53
CA PRO A 60 -2.69 -12.99 7.61
C PRO A 60 -1.91 -11.82 6.98
N MET A 61 -2.45 -11.22 5.92
CA MET A 61 -1.84 -10.04 5.29
C MET A 61 -1.91 -8.83 6.22
N LEU A 62 -3.04 -8.63 6.90
CA LEU A 62 -3.23 -7.53 7.86
C LEU A 62 -2.28 -7.66 9.07
N GLN A 63 -2.04 -8.87 9.56
CA GLN A 63 -1.06 -9.13 10.62
C GLN A 63 0.39 -8.82 10.18
N GLY A 64 0.74 -9.17 8.93
CA GLY A 64 2.04 -8.82 8.35
C GLY A 64 2.24 -7.31 8.21
N LEU A 65 1.17 -6.60 7.81
CA LEU A 65 1.14 -5.14 7.74
C LEU A 65 1.33 -4.52 9.13
N GLU A 66 0.59 -4.97 10.14
CA GLU A 66 0.75 -4.49 11.51
C GLU A 66 2.19 -4.65 12.00
N THR A 67 2.78 -5.82 11.82
CA THR A 67 4.17 -6.10 12.22
C THR A 67 5.15 -5.13 11.58
N THR A 68 4.97 -4.84 10.28
CA THR A 68 5.82 -3.90 9.54
C THR A 68 5.66 -2.47 10.06
N LEU A 69 4.43 -2.04 10.34
CA LEU A 69 4.13 -0.71 10.86
C LEU A 69 4.66 -0.52 12.28
N LYS A 70 4.54 -1.54 13.14
CA LYS A 70 5.13 -1.54 14.50
C LYS A 70 6.64 -1.37 14.47
N ALA A 71 7.31 -1.96 13.47
CA ALA A 71 8.75 -1.81 13.27
C ALA A 71 9.14 -0.46 12.66
N GLY A 72 8.20 0.45 12.38
CA GLY A 72 8.46 1.72 11.69
C GLY A 72 8.92 1.53 10.23
N ALA A 73 8.73 0.34 9.67
CA ALA A 73 9.10 0.03 8.29
C ALA A 73 7.97 0.38 7.32
N VAL A 74 8.33 0.66 6.06
CA VAL A 74 7.35 0.93 5.01
C VAL A 74 6.77 -0.39 4.49
N PRO A 75 5.44 -0.57 4.52
CA PRO A 75 4.79 -1.73 3.92
C PRO A 75 5.20 -1.94 2.46
N GLN A 76 5.60 -3.16 2.12
CA GLN A 76 5.75 -3.57 0.73
C GLN A 76 4.38 -3.90 0.16
N VAL A 77 4.17 -3.61 -1.13
CA VAL A 77 2.91 -3.95 -1.83
C VAL A 77 2.68 -5.46 -1.71
N PRO A 78 1.56 -5.91 -1.10
CA PRO A 78 1.28 -7.33 -0.96
C PRO A 78 1.29 -8.01 -2.32
N GLN A 79 2.26 -8.91 -2.54
CA GLN A 79 2.27 -9.75 -3.73
C GLN A 79 1.32 -10.92 -3.46
N PHE A 80 0.18 -10.95 -4.15
CA PHE A 80 -0.72 -12.10 -4.09
C PHE A 80 0.01 -13.30 -4.69
N ARG A 81 0.52 -14.17 -3.81
CA ARG A 81 1.17 -15.41 -4.21
C ARG A 81 0.19 -16.53 -3.89
N PRO A 82 -0.55 -17.09 -4.86
CA PRO A 82 -1.42 -18.23 -4.60
C PRO A 82 -0.55 -19.36 -4.08
N GLN A 83 -0.71 -19.72 -2.80
CA GLN A 83 -0.14 -20.95 -2.29
C GLN A 83 -1.04 -22.11 -2.76
N PRO A 84 -0.49 -23.12 -3.46
CA PRO A 84 -1.19 -24.37 -3.62
C PRO A 84 -1.26 -25.04 -2.24
N GLN A 85 -2.41 -24.93 -1.57
CA GLN A 85 -2.66 -25.79 -0.42
C GLN A 85 -2.92 -27.20 -0.96
N PRO A 86 -2.29 -28.25 -0.40
CA PRO A 86 -2.69 -29.61 -0.71
C PRO A 86 -4.11 -29.78 -0.17
N PHE A 87 -5.07 -30.07 -1.05
CA PHE A 87 -6.36 -30.61 -0.66
C PHE A 87 -6.08 -31.86 0.18
N GLY A 88 -6.29 -31.75 1.49
CA GLY A 88 -6.15 -32.88 2.40
C GLY A 88 -7.07 -34.00 1.94
N ALA A 89 -6.51 -35.20 1.85
CA ALA A 89 -7.25 -36.41 1.54
C ALA A 89 -8.41 -36.58 2.54
N PHE A 90 -9.64 -36.53 2.02
CA PHE A 90 -10.82 -36.97 2.75
C PHE A 90 -10.70 -38.48 2.99
N SER A 91 -10.45 -38.87 4.24
CA SER A 91 -10.55 -40.27 4.66
C SER A 91 -12.00 -40.74 4.61
N LYS A 92 -12.21 -41.88 3.94
CA LYS A 92 -13.41 -42.74 3.94
C LYS A 92 -13.77 -43.11 5.39
N ASP A 93 -15.00 -42.90 5.86
CA ASP A 93 -16.20 -43.78 5.87
C ASP A 93 -17.28 -42.90 6.56
N ASP A 94 -18.58 -42.84 6.25
CA ASP A 94 -19.55 -43.83 5.81
C ASP A 94 -20.74 -43.08 5.15
N GLY A 95 -21.39 -43.67 4.14
CA GLY A 95 -22.44 -43.03 3.32
C GLY A 95 -23.83 -42.93 3.98
N PRO A 96 -24.90 -42.50 3.26
CA PRO A 96 -25.33 -43.16 2.03
C PRO A 96 -25.67 -42.27 0.82
N GLN A 97 -25.69 -42.94 -0.32
CA GLN A 97 -25.68 -42.48 -1.71
C GLN A 97 -27.03 -42.06 -2.29
N ILE A 98 -27.01 -41.17 -3.30
CA ILE A 98 -27.94 -41.22 -4.44
C ILE A 98 -27.19 -40.87 -5.76
N VAL A 99 -26.80 -41.94 -6.47
CA VAL A 99 -26.77 -42.23 -7.92
C VAL A 99 -26.62 -41.10 -8.98
N ILE A 100 -25.61 -41.26 -9.85
CA ILE A 100 -25.41 -40.60 -11.16
C ILE A 100 -25.67 -41.68 -12.24
N ALA A 101 -26.36 -41.43 -13.37
CA ALA A 101 -25.83 -40.99 -14.68
C ALA A 101 -26.88 -41.33 -15.80
N PRO A 102 -26.64 -41.15 -17.13
CA PRO A 102 -25.61 -40.35 -17.85
C PRO A 102 -26.09 -39.59 -19.13
N LYS A 103 -25.18 -38.78 -19.70
CA LYS A 103 -24.67 -38.83 -21.11
C LYS A 103 -24.91 -37.62 -22.06
N LEU A 104 -23.82 -37.32 -22.79
CA LEU A 104 -23.64 -36.54 -24.06
C LEU A 104 -23.56 -35.01 -23.84
N GLU A 105 -22.58 -34.25 -24.34
CA GLU A 105 -21.74 -34.36 -25.54
C GLU A 105 -20.46 -33.51 -25.40
N ALA A 106 -19.41 -33.89 -26.14
CA ALA A 106 -18.19 -33.13 -26.31
C ALA A 106 -18.22 -32.36 -27.65
N ALA A 107 -17.75 -31.12 -27.64
CA ALA A 107 -17.15 -30.38 -28.75
C ALA A 107 -16.47 -29.15 -28.11
N GLU A 108 -15.14 -29.10 -27.99
CA GLU A 108 -14.19 -28.53 -28.98
C GLU A 108 -14.62 -27.16 -29.53
N THR A 109 -13.82 -26.12 -29.76
CA THR A 109 -12.41 -25.71 -29.62
C THR A 109 -12.40 -24.32 -30.31
N SER A 110 -11.44 -23.44 -30.00
CA SER A 110 -10.92 -22.31 -30.83
C SER A 110 -11.04 -20.94 -30.15
N THR A 111 -9.99 -20.45 -29.47
CA THR A 111 -8.80 -19.72 -29.99
C THR A 111 -9.05 -18.22 -30.18
N ALA A 112 -8.31 -17.41 -29.42
CA ALA A 112 -7.66 -16.18 -29.90
C ALA A 112 -6.69 -15.66 -28.81
N THR A 113 -5.42 -15.96 -29.02
CA THR A 113 -4.27 -15.14 -28.62
C THR A 113 -4.43 -13.70 -29.08
N GLU A 114 -4.04 -12.72 -28.26
CA GLU A 114 -3.01 -11.71 -28.57
C GLU A 114 -3.15 -10.41 -27.76
N LYS A 115 -1.98 -9.93 -27.26
CA LYS A 115 -1.58 -8.57 -26.87
C LYS A 115 -1.84 -8.02 -25.46
N VAL A 116 -0.78 -8.18 -24.67
CA VAL A 116 -0.18 -7.21 -23.74
C VAL A 116 -0.23 -5.76 -24.27
N PRO A 117 -0.46 -4.77 -23.38
CA PRO A 117 0.35 -3.56 -23.35
C PRO A 117 1.25 -3.51 -22.11
N PRO A 118 2.54 -3.18 -22.27
CA PRO A 118 3.50 -3.15 -21.18
C PRO A 118 3.62 -1.72 -20.57
N VAL A 119 4.22 -1.65 -19.39
CA VAL A 119 4.94 -0.49 -18.83
C VAL A 119 4.13 0.64 -18.15
N ILE A 120 4.54 0.84 -16.90
CA ILE A 120 4.48 2.02 -16.02
C ILE A 120 4.37 3.35 -16.78
N GLN A 121 3.36 4.14 -16.45
CA GLN A 121 3.47 5.60 -16.48
C GLN A 121 3.00 6.14 -15.12
N PRO A 122 3.79 6.98 -14.43
CA PRO A 122 3.21 7.88 -13.44
C PRO A 122 2.24 8.78 -14.21
N SER A 123 0.98 8.78 -13.81
CA SER A 123 -0.02 9.72 -14.29
C SER A 123 0.38 11.12 -13.81
N ALA A 124 1.33 11.73 -14.53
CA ALA A 124 1.42 13.16 -14.64
C ALA A 124 0.11 13.60 -15.30
N SER A 125 -0.77 14.23 -14.53
CA SER A 125 -1.85 15.05 -15.06
C SER A 125 -1.20 16.02 -16.06
N LYS A 126 -1.35 15.73 -17.37
CA LYS A 126 -1.11 16.74 -18.41
C LYS A 126 -2.25 17.74 -18.33
N GLU A 127 -2.25 18.54 -17.28
CA GLU A 127 -2.96 19.80 -17.29
C GLU A 127 -2.07 20.77 -18.06
N LYS A 128 -2.48 21.03 -19.30
CA LYS A 128 -1.79 21.90 -20.25
C LYS A 128 -1.97 23.35 -19.76
N VAL A 129 -1.23 23.74 -18.73
CA VAL A 129 -1.18 25.12 -18.25
C VAL A 129 -0.11 25.85 -19.06
N LYS A 130 -0.57 26.87 -19.77
CA LYS A 130 0.23 27.82 -20.55
C LYS A 130 1.45 28.29 -19.76
N ASP A 131 2.62 28.26 -20.42
CA ASP A 131 3.89 28.93 -20.09
C ASP A 131 3.98 29.57 -18.68
N ASP A 132 4.01 28.73 -17.64
CA ASP A 132 4.34 29.17 -16.29
C ASP A 132 5.84 28.93 -16.08
N PRO A 133 6.68 29.98 -15.93
CA PRO A 133 8.11 29.81 -15.68
C PRO A 133 8.42 28.94 -14.45
N LEU A 134 7.47 28.79 -13.52
CA LEU A 134 7.59 27.89 -12.38
C LEU A 134 7.37 26.41 -12.74
N GLY A 135 6.57 26.13 -13.77
CA GLY A 135 6.36 24.79 -14.31
C GLY A 135 7.63 24.22 -14.91
N ASP A 136 8.38 25.03 -15.66
CA ASP A 136 9.67 24.65 -16.23
C ASP A 136 10.74 24.40 -15.15
N ALA A 137 10.73 25.20 -14.07
CA ALA A 137 11.63 25.00 -12.94
C ALA A 137 11.33 23.68 -12.21
N ARG A 138 10.05 23.37 -11.99
CA ARG A 138 9.62 22.09 -11.39
C ARG A 138 9.97 20.90 -12.29
N ALA A 139 9.78 21.02 -13.60
CA ALA A 139 10.14 19.98 -14.57
C ALA A 139 11.64 19.66 -14.53
N LYS A 140 12.50 20.67 -14.49
CA LYS A 140 13.96 20.51 -14.39
C LYS A 140 14.38 19.82 -13.09
N ILE A 141 13.82 20.23 -11.96
CA ILE A 141 14.10 19.60 -10.66
C ILE A 141 13.67 18.13 -10.66
N GLN A 142 12.49 17.84 -11.22
CA GLN A 142 11.97 16.47 -11.30
C GLN A 142 12.84 15.57 -12.19
N GLU A 143 13.32 16.08 -13.32
CA GLU A 143 14.22 15.37 -14.22
C GLU A 143 15.56 15.04 -13.52
N GLU A 144 16.11 16.01 -12.78
CA GLU A 144 17.37 15.81 -12.05
C GLU A 144 17.24 14.82 -10.89
N ILE A 145 16.12 14.87 -10.14
CA ILE A 145 15.82 13.87 -9.09
C ILE A 145 15.75 12.48 -9.70
N THR A 146 15.11 12.36 -10.86
CA THR A 146 14.94 11.07 -11.55
C THR A 146 16.29 10.52 -12.03
N SER A 147 17.17 11.38 -12.54
CA SER A 147 18.53 11.01 -12.94
C SER A 147 19.39 10.56 -11.75
N GLU A 148 19.38 11.31 -10.64
CA GLU A 148 20.11 10.95 -9.41
C GLU A 148 19.59 9.63 -8.80
N PHE A 149 18.27 9.45 -8.82
CA PHE A 149 17.66 8.21 -8.38
C PHE A 149 18.13 7.02 -9.23
N ALA A 150 18.14 7.15 -10.56
CA ALA A 150 18.62 6.11 -11.46
C ALA A 150 20.09 5.77 -11.22
N ALA A 151 20.93 6.78 -10.97
CA ALA A 151 22.35 6.57 -10.64
C ALA A 151 22.55 5.81 -9.32
N LEU A 152 21.78 6.16 -8.28
CA LEU A 152 21.83 5.46 -6.99
C LEU A 152 21.32 4.01 -7.08
N MET A 153 20.29 3.78 -7.91
CA MET A 153 19.79 2.43 -8.17
C MET A 153 20.77 1.60 -8.98
N ALA A 154 21.49 2.21 -9.94
CA ALA A 154 22.53 1.54 -10.72
C ALA A 154 23.76 1.13 -9.90
N GLN A 155 24.04 1.83 -8.79
CA GLN A 155 25.10 1.43 -7.84
C GLN A 155 24.74 0.15 -7.07
N GLY A 156 23.45 -0.22 -6.99
CA GLY A 156 22.98 -1.48 -6.40
C GLY A 156 23.16 -1.60 -4.89
N THR A 157 23.62 -0.55 -4.20
CA THR A 157 23.92 -0.54 -2.76
C THR A 157 22.73 -0.14 -1.90
N LEU A 158 21.72 0.51 -2.47
CA LEU A 158 20.58 1.09 -1.74
C LEU A 158 19.27 0.47 -2.20
N ARG A 159 18.32 0.34 -1.27
CA ARG A 159 16.93 0.02 -1.61
C ARG A 159 16.25 1.23 -2.27
N ALA A 160 15.23 0.97 -3.09
CA ALA A 160 14.53 2.01 -3.85
C ALA A 160 13.98 3.16 -2.97
N SER A 161 13.45 2.87 -1.79
CA SER A 161 12.96 3.89 -0.86
C SER A 161 14.07 4.80 -0.33
N GLU A 162 15.25 4.23 -0.07
CA GLU A 162 16.41 4.94 0.45
C GLU A 162 17.10 5.76 -0.64
N ALA A 163 17.22 5.18 -1.85
CA ALA A 163 17.73 5.88 -3.02
C ALA A 163 16.85 7.08 -3.40
N ALA A 164 15.51 6.96 -3.31
CA ALA A 164 14.60 8.06 -3.60
C ALA A 164 14.72 9.22 -2.59
N ALA A 165 14.83 8.90 -1.30
CA ALA A 165 15.06 9.90 -0.26
C ALA A 165 16.44 10.59 -0.40
N MET A 166 17.48 9.83 -0.77
CA MET A 166 18.81 10.39 -1.02
C MET A 166 18.87 11.27 -2.27
N ALA A 167 18.22 10.86 -3.37
CA ALA A 167 18.18 11.63 -4.62
C ALA A 167 17.48 12.98 -4.43
N THR A 168 16.29 12.97 -3.81
CA THR A 168 15.55 14.22 -3.49
C THR A 168 16.36 15.13 -2.58
N LYS A 169 16.99 14.60 -1.54
CA LYS A 169 17.86 15.38 -0.63
C LYS A 169 19.05 16.01 -1.35
N ARG A 170 19.76 15.29 -2.22
CA ARG A 170 20.92 15.81 -2.96
C ARG A 170 20.54 16.92 -3.92
N VAL A 171 19.45 16.75 -4.66
CA VAL A 171 18.95 17.77 -5.59
C VAL A 171 18.47 19.00 -4.82
N MET A 172 17.70 18.82 -3.76
CA MET A 172 17.24 19.95 -2.93
C MET A 172 18.40 20.71 -2.26
N GLN A 173 19.48 20.03 -1.86
CA GLN A 173 20.70 20.70 -1.38
C GLN A 173 21.37 21.50 -2.49
N LYS A 174 21.50 20.94 -3.70
CA LYS A 174 22.09 21.63 -4.85
C LYS A 174 21.35 22.93 -5.19
N TYR A 175 20.02 22.93 -5.15
CA TYR A 175 19.20 24.13 -5.37
C TYR A 175 19.08 25.03 -4.13
N GLY A 176 19.19 24.49 -2.92
CA GLY A 176 19.20 25.27 -1.68
C GLY A 176 20.45 26.15 -1.51
N HIS A 177 21.59 25.73 -2.07
CA HIS A 177 22.83 26.50 -2.03
C HIS A 177 22.89 27.60 -3.11
N LEU A 178 22.07 27.52 -4.17
CA LEU A 178 21.98 28.56 -5.20
C LEU A 178 21.21 29.81 -4.73
N ASN A 179 20.38 29.68 -3.69
CA ASN A 179 19.50 30.76 -3.21
C ASN A 179 20.11 31.59 -2.06
N VAL A 180 21.37 31.37 -1.71
CA VAL A 180 22.09 32.06 -0.62
C VAL A 180 23.16 33.04 -1.13
N ASN A 181 23.50 33.01 -2.43
CA ASN A 181 24.51 33.89 -3.04
C ASN A 181 23.94 34.88 -4.09
N ALA A 182 22.70 35.33 -3.91
CA ALA A 182 22.12 36.43 -4.67
C ALA A 182 21.83 37.63 -3.76
#